data_AF-A0A2U2BAW9-F1
#
_entry.id   AF-A0A2U2BAW9-F1
#
_cell.length_a   1.000
_cell.length_b   1.000
_cell.length_c   1.000
_cell.angle_alpha   90.00
_cell.angle_beta   90.00
_cell.angle_gamma   90.00
#
_symmetry.space_group_name_H-M   'P 1'
#
loop_
_entity.id
_entity.type
_entity.pdbx_description
1 polymer ?
#
loop_
_entity_poly.entity_id
_entity_poly.type
_entity_poly.pdbx_seq_one_letter_code
_entity_poly.pdbx_strand_id
1 'polypeptide(L)'
;MSKSGKRKTNKKKNLNSSSNGSFKVFVSELLEAMDLLKLPEEHFNLSRENLRLMYETGICMKNPVRGNDFIQPIEVRTLGRILKRYYRRRKFPVGGARLTLMQIGKLCSLFRWEGISQSKKSEKDPALEKVIKEIEELIYKDYCNFWLECCFNLMAFSSNPSKKYYSFEFNCDIVENGAPKLVFYLSVSAYPAREYGFTLGGIYRPAYRLGYGSLGGQLEWVNISRDQVKDHYKGEKQEIEVFIQSHALHRIKERLDYFNDILLNYWIFWNTIKLKGIQSYKDYLLIPFEVFDIKVGYFAATILDEKLLIRSFLFLTHSSTPEGDKLKELTGLGKYDVSYWRIDRYSTFMGLKEKEYPHLKELFSQAGLQDLFKLREFGHSRDKLLANPFDELMAFLERGRKAEVVQEKEWMDFLEFA
;
A
#
# COMPACT_ATOMS: atom_id res chain seq x y z
N MET A 1 13.03 -60.34 -15.02
CA MET A 1 14.01 -59.24 -14.91
C MET A 1 13.41 -58.14 -14.03
N SER A 2 13.74 -58.15 -12.74
CA SER A 2 13.26 -57.18 -11.74
C SER A 2 14.20 -55.97 -11.67
N LYS A 3 13.66 -54.76 -11.88
CA LYS A 3 14.41 -53.50 -11.67
C LYS A 3 14.09 -52.97 -10.28
N SER A 4 15.08 -53.05 -9.38
CA SER A 4 15.01 -52.49 -8.04
C SER A 4 15.11 -50.96 -8.09
N GLY A 5 14.08 -50.29 -7.59
CA GLY A 5 14.04 -48.84 -7.45
C GLY A 5 14.86 -48.39 -6.24
N LYS A 6 15.98 -47.70 -6.47
CA LYS A 6 16.77 -47.05 -5.41
C LYS A 6 15.99 -45.89 -4.81
N ARG A 7 15.57 -46.02 -3.54
CA ARG A 7 15.07 -44.94 -2.69
C ARG A 7 16.16 -43.88 -2.48
N LYS A 8 15.91 -42.65 -2.95
CA LYS A 8 16.71 -41.46 -2.59
C LYS A 8 16.43 -41.08 -1.13
N THR A 9 17.39 -41.32 -0.25
CA THR A 9 17.40 -40.81 1.12
C THR A 9 17.62 -39.30 1.09
N ASN A 10 16.61 -38.53 1.53
CA ASN A 10 16.72 -37.09 1.78
C ASN A 10 17.77 -36.86 2.87
N LYS A 11 18.95 -36.36 2.49
CA LYS A 11 19.95 -35.84 3.42
C LYS A 11 19.32 -34.66 4.19
N LYS A 12 19.07 -34.84 5.49
CA LYS A 12 18.88 -33.76 6.45
C LYS A 12 20.08 -32.81 6.33
N LYS A 13 19.88 -31.61 5.78
CA LYS A 13 20.87 -30.53 5.82
C LYS A 13 21.05 -30.13 7.29
N ASN A 14 22.24 -30.33 7.82
CA ASN A 14 22.64 -29.80 9.13
C ASN A 14 22.52 -28.27 9.11
N LEU A 15 21.60 -27.73 9.92
CA LEU A 15 21.28 -26.31 10.07
C LEU A 15 22.27 -25.52 10.97
N ASN A 16 23.36 -26.14 11.42
CA ASN A 16 24.11 -25.64 12.58
C ASN A 16 25.25 -24.65 12.28
N SER A 17 25.53 -24.26 11.02
CA SER A 17 26.63 -23.33 10.73
C SER A 17 26.22 -21.91 10.31
N SER A 18 24.93 -21.62 10.10
CA SER A 18 24.47 -20.27 9.70
C SER A 18 23.91 -19.40 10.83
N SER A 19 23.81 -19.91 12.06
CA SER A 19 23.05 -19.25 13.15
C SER A 19 23.75 -18.05 13.79
N ASN A 20 25.08 -17.95 13.69
CA ASN A 20 25.81 -16.87 14.38
C ASN A 20 25.64 -15.52 13.68
N GLY A 21 25.45 -15.52 12.36
CA GLY A 21 25.23 -14.28 11.60
C GLY A 21 23.91 -13.60 11.97
N SER A 22 22.81 -14.34 12.02
CA SER A 22 21.49 -13.78 12.34
C SER A 22 21.37 -13.32 13.80
N PHE A 23 22.02 -14.02 14.73
CA PHE A 23 22.09 -13.59 16.13
C PHE A 23 22.87 -12.28 16.29
N LYS A 24 24.02 -12.14 15.62
CA LYS A 24 24.80 -10.89 15.66
C LYS A 24 24.00 -9.70 15.11
N VAL A 25 23.26 -9.89 14.00
CA VAL A 25 22.37 -8.87 13.43
C VAL A 25 21.20 -8.55 14.35
N PHE A 26 20.69 -9.53 15.11
CA PHE A 26 19.67 -9.26 16.13
C PHE A 26 20.20 -8.32 17.21
N VAL A 27 21.34 -8.66 17.82
CA VAL A 27 21.94 -7.87 18.91
C VAL A 27 22.28 -6.45 18.44
N SER A 28 22.99 -6.32 17.31
CA SER A 28 23.42 -5.02 16.77
C SER A 28 22.26 -4.03 16.62
N GLU A 29 21.14 -4.50 16.11
CA GLU A 29 19.99 -3.65 15.80
C GLU A 29 19.06 -3.45 16.99
N LEU A 30 19.07 -4.36 17.97
CA LEU A 30 18.41 -4.13 19.26
C LEU A 30 19.11 -2.97 19.98
N LEU A 31 20.44 -3.01 20.05
CA LEU A 31 21.25 -1.95 20.67
C LEU A 31 21.08 -0.62 19.93
N GLU A 32 21.10 -0.62 18.59
CA GLU A 32 20.79 0.58 17.80
C GLU A 32 19.38 1.14 18.12
N ALA A 33 18.37 0.28 18.26
CA ALA A 33 17.02 0.70 18.59
C ALA A 33 16.92 1.30 20.01
N MET A 34 17.66 0.73 20.97
CA MET A 34 17.76 1.23 22.34
C MET A 34 18.43 2.61 22.37
N ASP A 35 19.55 2.78 21.67
CA ASP A 35 20.28 4.05 21.54
C ASP A 35 19.40 5.15 20.92
N LEU A 36 18.69 4.83 19.83
CA LEU A 36 17.76 5.77 19.18
C LEU A 36 16.62 6.22 20.12
N LEU A 37 16.19 5.37 21.04
CA LEU A 37 15.19 5.67 22.07
C LEU A 37 15.80 6.24 23.36
N LYS A 38 17.14 6.34 23.45
CA LYS A 38 17.88 6.73 24.65
C LYS A 38 17.56 5.84 25.86
N LEU A 39 17.40 4.54 25.62
CA LEU A 39 17.21 3.54 26.67
C LEU A 39 18.58 3.16 27.26
N PRO A 40 18.84 3.47 28.54
CA PRO A 40 20.11 3.12 29.20
C PRO A 40 20.27 1.59 29.30
N GLU A 41 21.36 1.05 28.75
CA GLU A 41 21.61 -0.39 28.71
C GLU A 41 21.72 -1.01 30.10
N GLU A 42 22.21 -0.26 31.08
CA GLU A 42 22.40 -0.68 32.47
C GLU A 42 21.08 -1.05 33.18
N HIS A 43 19.93 -0.62 32.64
CA HIS A 43 18.62 -0.99 33.17
C HIS A 43 18.13 -2.36 32.68
N PHE A 44 18.86 -3.01 31.77
CA PHE A 44 18.47 -4.27 31.14
C PHE A 44 19.50 -5.36 31.39
N ASN A 45 19.05 -6.60 31.62
CA ASN A 45 19.96 -7.73 31.77
C ASN A 45 20.33 -8.31 30.39
N LEU A 46 21.26 -7.63 29.70
CA LEU A 46 21.70 -7.99 28.35
C LEU A 46 22.82 -9.06 28.31
N SER A 47 22.80 -10.01 29.26
CA SER A 47 23.72 -11.14 29.22
C SER A 47 23.59 -11.90 27.88
N ARG A 48 24.68 -12.53 27.42
CA ARG A 48 24.66 -13.28 26.14
C ARG A 48 23.57 -14.37 26.13
N GLU A 49 23.32 -15.00 27.28
CA GLU A 49 22.26 -16.00 27.46
C GLU A 49 20.88 -15.37 27.31
N ASN A 50 20.61 -14.24 27.97
CA ASN A 50 19.34 -13.54 27.87
C ASN A 50 19.08 -13.02 26.45
N LEU A 51 20.09 -12.42 25.81
CA LEU A 51 20.01 -12.01 24.41
C LEU A 51 19.67 -13.19 23.50
N ARG A 52 20.20 -14.38 23.80
CA ARG A 52 19.89 -15.59 23.03
C ARG A 52 18.43 -16.01 23.22
N LEU A 53 17.93 -15.97 24.44
CA LEU A 53 16.52 -16.26 24.76
C LEU A 53 15.58 -15.24 24.09
N MET A 54 15.92 -13.94 24.11
CA MET A 54 15.16 -12.90 23.40
C MET A 54 15.14 -13.17 21.88
N TYR A 55 16.26 -13.58 21.29
CA TYR A 55 16.34 -13.91 19.87
C TYR A 55 15.49 -15.15 19.50
N GLU A 56 15.46 -16.15 20.38
CA GLU A 56 14.74 -17.41 20.16
C GLU A 56 13.22 -17.26 20.36
N THR A 57 12.79 -16.45 21.33
CA THR A 57 11.37 -16.16 21.64
C THR A 57 10.79 -14.97 20.87
N GLY A 58 11.65 -14.20 20.21
CA GLY A 58 11.26 -12.96 19.55
C GLY A 58 10.35 -13.14 18.34
N ILE A 59 9.83 -12.01 17.85
CA ILE A 59 8.91 -11.99 16.71
C ILE A 59 9.66 -12.36 15.41
N CYS A 60 9.07 -13.28 14.63
CA CYS A 60 9.59 -13.68 13.33
C CYS A 60 8.60 -13.40 12.21
N MET A 61 9.08 -12.75 11.14
CA MET A 61 8.32 -12.56 9.91
C MET A 61 8.74 -13.59 8.87
N LYS A 62 7.81 -14.48 8.48
CA LYS A 62 8.01 -15.43 7.38
C LYS A 62 7.66 -14.79 6.03
N ASN A 63 8.10 -15.46 4.95
CA ASN A 63 7.65 -15.10 3.61
C ASN A 63 6.14 -15.29 3.49
N PRO A 64 5.45 -14.47 2.68
CA PRO A 64 4.07 -14.75 2.31
C PRO A 64 3.94 -16.12 1.63
N VAL A 65 2.78 -16.74 1.79
CA VAL A 65 2.38 -18.01 1.18
C VAL A 65 1.22 -17.79 0.21
N ARG A 66 0.94 -18.79 -0.64
CA ARG A 66 -0.22 -18.74 -1.55
C ARG A 66 -1.49 -18.99 -0.75
N GLY A 67 -2.47 -18.09 -0.90
CA GLY A 67 -3.81 -18.23 -0.32
C GLY A 67 -4.82 -18.89 -1.26
N ASN A 68 -4.61 -18.84 -2.59
CA ASN A 68 -5.44 -19.51 -3.57
C ASN A 68 -4.70 -19.82 -4.88
N ASP A 69 -5.38 -20.50 -5.81
CA ASP A 69 -4.79 -20.92 -7.08
C ASP A 69 -4.61 -19.80 -8.10
N PHE A 70 -5.35 -18.70 -7.96
CA PHE A 70 -5.27 -17.55 -8.86
C PHE A 70 -4.00 -16.72 -8.67
N ILE A 71 -3.25 -16.89 -7.58
CA ILE A 71 -1.96 -16.23 -7.39
C ILE A 71 -0.80 -17.12 -7.84
N GLN A 72 0.06 -16.55 -8.69
CA GLN A 72 1.24 -17.24 -9.18
C GLN A 72 2.38 -17.20 -8.15
N PRO A 73 3.21 -18.26 -8.05
CA PRO A 73 4.35 -18.28 -7.12
C PRO A 73 5.33 -17.12 -7.29
N ILE A 74 5.50 -16.61 -8.52
CA ILE A 74 6.36 -15.45 -8.78
C ILE A 74 5.79 -14.17 -8.15
N GLU A 75 4.47 -14.01 -8.16
CA GLU A 75 3.79 -12.85 -7.56
C GLU A 75 3.94 -12.87 -6.03
N VAL A 76 3.73 -14.02 -5.39
CA VAL A 76 3.96 -14.19 -3.94
C VAL A 76 5.39 -13.83 -3.57
N ARG A 77 6.38 -14.30 -4.34
CA ARG A 77 7.80 -13.94 -4.11
C ARG A 77 8.06 -12.46 -4.27
N THR A 78 7.47 -11.82 -5.28
CA THR A 78 7.63 -10.38 -5.53
C THR A 78 7.02 -9.56 -4.39
N LEU A 79 5.79 -9.86 -3.98
CA LEU A 79 5.12 -9.21 -2.85
C LEU A 79 5.92 -9.42 -1.55
N GLY A 80 6.43 -10.63 -1.31
CA GLY A 80 7.29 -10.92 -0.16
C GLY A 80 8.59 -10.11 -0.14
N ARG A 81 9.20 -9.84 -1.30
CA ARG A 81 10.38 -8.96 -1.39
C ARG A 81 10.06 -7.52 -1.03
N ILE A 82 8.95 -6.98 -1.55
CA ILE A 82 8.50 -5.61 -1.27
C ILE A 82 8.19 -5.48 0.23
N LEU A 83 7.45 -6.42 0.78
CA LEU A 83 7.06 -6.43 2.18
C LEU A 83 8.27 -6.51 3.13
N LYS A 84 9.27 -7.35 2.82
CA LYS A 84 10.54 -7.38 3.55
C LYS A 84 11.29 -6.06 3.48
N ARG A 85 11.23 -5.35 2.35
CA ARG A 85 11.84 -4.02 2.22
C ARG A 85 11.14 -3.02 3.13
N TYR A 86 9.81 -3.02 3.21
CA TYR A 86 9.08 -2.20 4.18
C TYR A 86 9.48 -2.53 5.62
N TYR A 87 9.49 -3.82 5.97
CA TYR A 87 9.87 -4.30 7.29
C TYR A 87 11.29 -3.83 7.71
N ARG A 88 12.25 -3.83 6.79
CA ARG A 88 13.66 -3.53 7.08
C ARG A 88 14.09 -2.08 6.90
N ARG A 89 13.37 -1.28 6.10
CA ARG A 89 13.85 0.05 5.70
C ARG A 89 12.90 1.18 6.02
N ARG A 90 11.59 0.93 6.09
CA ARG A 90 10.62 1.99 6.41
C ARG A 90 10.71 2.26 7.91
N LYS A 91 10.95 3.53 8.26
CA LYS A 91 11.04 3.98 9.65
C LYS A 91 9.73 4.62 10.11
N PHE A 92 9.25 4.22 11.27
CA PHE A 92 8.00 4.65 11.90
C PHE A 92 8.28 5.42 13.20
N PRO A 93 7.44 6.40 13.56
CA PRO A 93 7.58 7.13 14.81
C PRO A 93 7.22 6.21 15.99
N VAL A 94 8.16 6.01 16.91
CA VAL A 94 7.96 5.24 18.16
C VAL A 94 8.73 5.95 19.27
N GLY A 95 8.08 6.31 20.37
CA GLY A 95 8.76 6.87 21.55
C GLY A 95 9.65 8.09 21.28
N GLY A 96 9.30 8.95 20.32
CA GLY A 96 10.12 10.11 19.93
C GLY A 96 11.27 9.80 18.95
N ALA A 97 11.49 8.52 18.60
CA ALA A 97 12.48 8.08 17.62
C ALA A 97 11.82 7.60 16.32
N ARG A 98 12.65 7.29 15.31
CA ARG A 98 12.21 6.68 14.05
C ARG A 98 12.85 5.30 13.87
N LEU A 99 12.06 4.25 14.07
CA LEU A 99 12.53 2.87 14.07
C LEU A 99 11.95 2.06 12.91
N THR A 100 12.71 1.10 12.39
CA THR A 100 12.17 0.13 11.43
C THR A 100 11.26 -0.87 12.13
N LEU A 101 10.32 -1.50 11.41
CA LEU A 101 9.53 -2.60 11.97
C LEU A 101 10.41 -3.73 12.52
N MET A 102 11.55 -3.99 11.90
CA MET A 102 12.53 -4.94 12.40
C MET A 102 13.10 -4.55 13.77
N GLN A 103 13.44 -3.29 13.97
CA GLN A 103 13.90 -2.75 15.26
C GLN A 103 12.78 -2.81 16.31
N ILE A 104 11.56 -2.40 15.96
CA ILE A 104 10.39 -2.46 16.84
C ILE A 104 10.13 -3.91 17.31
N GLY A 105 10.19 -4.89 16.41
CA GLY A 105 10.01 -6.30 16.78
C GLY A 105 11.10 -6.83 17.74
N LYS A 106 12.32 -6.28 17.67
CA LYS A 106 13.40 -6.60 18.62
C LYS A 106 13.12 -5.98 19.99
N LEU A 107 12.63 -4.73 20.03
CA LEU A 107 12.19 -4.10 21.27
C LEU A 107 11.02 -4.85 21.93
N CYS A 108 10.04 -5.35 21.15
CA CYS A 108 9.00 -6.24 21.70
C CYS A 108 9.61 -7.45 22.41
N SER A 109 10.71 -8.00 21.86
CA SER A 109 11.39 -9.17 22.44
C SER A 109 12.13 -8.80 23.73
N LEU A 110 12.73 -7.61 23.79
CA LEU A 110 13.37 -7.07 25.00
C LEU A 110 12.37 -6.87 26.13
N PHE A 111 11.30 -6.10 25.91
CA PHE A 111 10.33 -5.78 26.96
C PHE A 111 9.55 -7.00 27.45
N ARG A 112 9.24 -7.94 26.54
CA ARG A 112 8.69 -9.23 26.93
C ARG A 112 9.63 -10.00 27.86
N TRP A 113 10.92 -10.05 27.52
CA TRP A 113 11.91 -10.72 28.36
C TRP A 113 12.04 -10.06 29.72
N GLU A 114 12.06 -8.72 29.77
CA GLU A 114 12.09 -8.00 31.04
C GLU A 114 10.86 -8.30 31.89
N GLY A 115 9.66 -8.35 31.31
CA GLY A 115 8.46 -8.77 32.03
C GLY A 115 8.58 -10.18 32.62
N ILE A 116 9.09 -11.14 31.82
CA ILE A 116 9.34 -12.51 32.28
C ILE A 116 10.40 -12.53 33.39
N SER A 117 11.49 -11.78 33.24
CA SER A 117 12.60 -11.69 34.20
C SER A 117 12.13 -11.15 35.55
N GLN A 118 11.38 -10.04 35.55
CA GLN A 118 10.83 -9.45 36.78
C GLN A 118 9.84 -10.39 37.48
N SER A 119 8.98 -11.08 36.72
CA SER A 119 8.01 -12.02 37.30
C SER A 119 8.65 -13.23 38.01
N LYS A 120 9.93 -13.53 37.70
CA LYS A 120 10.72 -14.63 38.28
C LYS A 120 11.60 -14.21 39.46
N LYS A 121 11.79 -12.92 39.73
CA LYS A 121 12.59 -12.46 40.87
C LYS A 121 11.90 -12.78 42.19
N SER A 122 12.70 -13.08 43.22
CA SER A 122 12.23 -13.36 44.58
C SER A 122 11.60 -12.13 45.24
N GLU A 123 12.14 -10.96 44.96
CA GLU A 123 11.62 -9.66 45.40
C GLU A 123 11.08 -8.93 44.18
N LYS A 124 9.74 -8.96 44.03
CA LYS A 124 9.05 -8.33 42.91
C LYS A 124 8.81 -6.87 43.23
N ASP A 125 9.06 -6.00 42.25
CA ASP A 125 8.55 -4.63 42.24
C ASP A 125 7.31 -4.59 41.33
N PRO A 126 6.08 -4.59 41.90
CA PRO A 126 4.85 -4.61 41.12
C PRO A 126 4.65 -3.35 40.28
N ALA A 127 5.22 -2.22 40.70
CA ALA A 127 5.12 -0.97 39.95
C ALA A 127 5.97 -1.04 38.68
N LEU A 128 7.21 -1.53 38.81
CA LEU A 128 8.10 -1.75 37.67
C LEU A 128 7.54 -2.80 36.69
N GLU A 129 7.03 -3.93 37.21
CA GLU A 129 6.40 -4.97 36.38
C GLU A 129 5.22 -4.42 35.56
N LYS A 130 4.38 -3.60 36.20
CA LYS A 130 3.25 -2.94 35.54
C LYS A 130 3.72 -2.00 34.42
N VAL A 131 4.71 -1.15 34.69
CA VAL A 131 5.25 -0.21 33.69
C VAL A 131 5.86 -0.95 32.49
N ILE A 132 6.64 -2.01 32.73
CA ILE A 132 7.22 -2.82 31.65
C ILE A 132 6.13 -3.43 30.77
N LYS A 133 5.08 -3.96 31.38
CA LYS A 133 3.94 -4.54 30.65
C LYS A 133 3.20 -3.50 29.82
N GLU A 134 2.95 -2.31 30.36
CA GLU A 134 2.33 -1.20 29.63
C GLU A 134 3.18 -0.79 28.42
N ILE A 135 4.51 -0.73 28.58
CA ILE A 135 5.44 -0.45 27.48
C ILE A 135 5.43 -1.57 26.43
N GLU A 136 5.46 -2.85 26.86
CA GLU A 136 5.36 -3.99 25.94
C GLU A 136 4.08 -3.92 25.10
N GLU A 137 2.93 -3.67 25.74
CA GLU A 137 1.64 -3.58 25.06
C GLU A 137 1.59 -2.43 24.05
N LEU A 138 2.16 -1.26 24.39
CA LEU A 138 2.24 -0.12 23.48
C LEU A 138 3.12 -0.42 22.27
N ILE A 139 4.34 -0.93 22.48
CA ILE A 139 5.28 -1.25 21.38
C ILE A 139 4.71 -2.37 20.50
N TYR A 140 4.07 -3.38 21.10
CA TYR A 140 3.43 -4.46 20.35
C TYR A 140 2.23 -3.98 19.52
N LYS A 141 1.43 -3.07 20.06
CA LYS A 141 0.34 -2.42 19.34
C LYS A 141 0.86 -1.61 18.15
N ASP A 142 1.90 -0.80 18.35
CA ASP A 142 2.55 -0.03 17.29
C ASP A 142 3.13 -0.95 16.21
N TYR A 143 3.81 -2.01 16.61
CA TYR A 143 4.31 -3.03 15.71
C TYR A 143 3.21 -3.61 14.81
N CYS A 144 2.09 -4.04 15.41
CA CYS A 144 0.96 -4.59 14.69
C CYS A 144 0.36 -3.56 13.73
N ASN A 145 0.13 -2.33 14.19
CA ASN A 145 -0.45 -1.26 13.39
C ASN A 145 0.39 -0.93 12.17
N PHE A 146 1.70 -0.71 12.34
CA PHE A 146 2.60 -0.38 11.23
C PHE A 146 2.76 -1.56 10.26
N TRP A 147 2.72 -2.79 10.76
CA TRP A 147 2.72 -3.96 9.91
C TRP A 147 1.45 -4.08 9.06
N LEU A 148 0.28 -3.93 9.69
CA LEU A 148 -1.01 -3.94 9.01
C LEU A 148 -1.10 -2.81 7.97
N GLU A 149 -0.60 -1.62 8.29
CA GLU A 149 -0.51 -0.49 7.35
C GLU A 149 0.34 -0.87 6.12
N CYS A 150 1.51 -1.50 6.31
CA CYS A 150 2.34 -1.95 5.20
C CYS A 150 1.64 -3.01 4.33
N CYS A 151 0.94 -3.94 4.96
CA CYS A 151 0.19 -4.99 4.27
C CYS A 151 -0.95 -4.39 3.45
N PHE A 152 -1.72 -3.49 4.06
CA PHE A 152 -2.84 -2.81 3.43
C PHE A 152 -2.39 -1.98 2.23
N ASN A 153 -1.33 -1.18 2.40
CA ASN A 153 -0.78 -0.37 1.31
C ASN A 153 -0.31 -1.26 0.15
N LEU A 154 0.42 -2.34 0.44
CA LEU A 154 0.89 -3.26 -0.60
C LEU A 154 -0.28 -3.93 -1.36
N MET A 155 -1.34 -4.32 -0.66
CA MET A 155 -2.56 -4.87 -1.24
C MET A 155 -3.25 -3.86 -2.17
N ALA A 156 -3.39 -2.61 -1.71
CA ALA A 156 -3.99 -1.52 -2.49
C ALA A 156 -3.16 -1.16 -3.73
N PHE A 157 -1.84 -1.04 -3.59
CA PHE A 157 -0.90 -0.76 -4.69
C PHE A 157 -0.92 -1.84 -5.78
N SER A 158 -1.10 -3.10 -5.37
CA SER A 158 -1.01 -4.25 -6.27
C SER A 158 -2.33 -4.56 -6.98
N SER A 159 -3.47 -4.11 -6.43
CA SER A 159 -4.80 -4.38 -6.98
C SER A 159 -5.14 -3.45 -8.14
N ASN A 160 -5.72 -3.99 -9.20
CA ASN A 160 -6.14 -3.24 -10.37
C ASN A 160 -7.50 -3.73 -10.90
N PRO A 161 -8.52 -2.86 -11.00
CA PRO A 161 -9.87 -3.26 -11.41
C PRO A 161 -9.98 -3.97 -12.77
N SER A 162 -9.10 -3.64 -13.71
CA SER A 162 -9.10 -4.24 -15.06
C SER A 162 -8.29 -5.52 -15.19
N LYS A 163 -7.58 -5.94 -14.14
CA LYS A 163 -6.67 -7.10 -14.20
C LYS A 163 -6.95 -8.10 -13.11
N LYS A 164 -6.68 -7.73 -11.87
CA LYS A 164 -6.84 -8.59 -10.70
C LYS A 164 -6.85 -7.78 -9.40
N TYR A 165 -7.52 -8.33 -8.42
CA TYR A 165 -7.47 -7.88 -7.03
C TYR A 165 -6.61 -8.83 -6.20
N TYR A 166 -6.04 -8.29 -5.12
CA TYR A 166 -5.34 -9.06 -4.10
C TYR A 166 -6.05 -8.91 -2.77
N SER A 167 -6.09 -9.98 -1.98
CA SER A 167 -6.47 -9.95 -0.56
C SER A 167 -5.38 -10.65 0.25
N PHE A 168 -5.12 -10.17 1.46
CA PHE A 168 -4.12 -10.75 2.35
C PHE A 168 -4.84 -11.28 3.58
N GLU A 169 -4.45 -12.45 4.07
CA GLU A 169 -4.89 -12.96 5.36
C GLU A 169 -3.70 -12.91 6.32
N PHE A 170 -3.85 -12.15 7.39
CA PHE A 170 -2.83 -12.09 8.42
C PHE A 170 -2.90 -13.32 9.31
N ASN A 171 -1.80 -14.06 9.38
CA ASN A 171 -1.70 -15.28 10.16
C ASN A 171 -0.61 -15.13 11.23
N CYS A 172 -0.87 -15.70 12.41
CA CYS A 172 0.05 -15.75 13.53
C CYS A 172 0.08 -17.18 14.08
N ASP A 173 1.25 -17.80 14.04
CA ASP A 173 1.49 -19.10 14.66
C ASP A 173 2.42 -18.94 15.88
N ILE A 174 2.26 -19.84 16.84
CA ILE A 174 3.27 -20.09 17.88
C ILE A 174 4.04 -21.34 17.47
N VAL A 175 5.35 -21.21 17.26
CA VAL A 175 6.21 -22.36 16.95
C VAL A 175 7.01 -22.74 18.17
N GLU A 176 6.80 -23.96 18.65
CA GLU A 176 7.49 -24.54 19.80
C GLU A 176 8.66 -25.42 19.32
N ASN A 177 9.83 -24.80 19.11
CA ASN A 177 11.08 -25.53 18.87
C ASN A 177 12.09 -25.17 19.99
N GLY A 178 11.74 -25.52 21.22
CA GLY A 178 12.41 -25.03 22.43
C GLY A 178 11.60 -23.91 23.06
N ALA A 179 12.00 -22.65 22.85
CA ALA A 179 11.26 -21.51 23.34
C ALA A 179 10.12 -21.11 22.37
N PRO A 180 8.93 -20.73 22.86
CA PRO A 180 7.80 -20.37 22.02
C PRO A 180 8.12 -19.12 21.21
N LYS A 181 7.97 -19.21 19.89
CA LYS A 181 8.25 -18.12 18.96
C LYS A 181 6.98 -17.66 18.26
N LEU A 182 6.70 -16.35 18.32
CA LEU A 182 5.63 -15.75 17.51
C LEU A 182 6.08 -15.62 16.06
N VAL A 183 5.32 -16.24 15.16
CA VAL A 183 5.61 -16.26 13.74
C VAL A 183 4.45 -15.65 12.98
N PHE A 184 4.69 -14.51 12.33
CA PHE A 184 3.71 -13.89 11.47
C PHE A 184 4.01 -14.16 10.00
N TYR A 185 2.96 -14.35 9.22
CA TYR A 185 3.01 -14.47 7.77
C TYR A 185 1.70 -14.01 7.15
N LEU A 186 1.72 -13.85 5.83
CA LEU A 186 0.53 -13.53 5.04
C LEU A 186 0.20 -14.69 4.13
N SER A 187 -1.06 -15.12 4.12
CA SER A 187 -1.61 -15.87 2.99
C SER A 187 -2.11 -14.87 1.96
N VAL A 188 -1.54 -14.90 0.76
CA VAL A 188 -1.87 -13.94 -0.29
C VAL A 188 -2.76 -14.61 -1.32
N SER A 189 -3.95 -14.07 -1.49
CA SER A 189 -4.92 -14.51 -2.50
C SER A 189 -5.01 -13.50 -3.63
N ALA A 190 -5.36 -13.99 -4.81
CA ALA A 190 -5.63 -13.17 -5.98
C ALA A 190 -7.01 -13.48 -6.56
N TYR A 191 -7.60 -12.51 -7.24
CA TYR A 191 -8.90 -12.69 -7.89
C TYR A 191 -8.86 -12.00 -9.25
N PRO A 192 -9.13 -12.71 -10.36
CA PRO A 192 -9.18 -12.09 -11.67
C PRO A 192 -10.30 -11.05 -11.73
N ALA A 193 -10.10 -10.01 -12.54
CA ALA A 193 -11.15 -9.03 -12.80
C ALA A 193 -12.40 -9.71 -13.38
N ARG A 194 -13.57 -9.27 -12.92
CA ARG A 194 -14.86 -9.73 -13.47
C ARG A 194 -15.33 -8.73 -14.51
N GLU A 195 -15.24 -9.10 -15.77
CA GLU A 195 -15.71 -8.28 -16.89
C GLU A 195 -17.21 -8.45 -17.12
N TYR A 196 -17.89 -7.37 -17.48
CA TYR A 196 -19.27 -7.34 -17.93
C TYR A 196 -19.41 -6.38 -19.11
N GLY A 197 -20.15 -6.81 -20.12
CA GLY A 197 -20.38 -6.02 -21.33
C GLY A 197 -21.62 -5.14 -21.21
N PHE A 198 -21.48 -3.84 -21.45
CA PHE A 198 -22.61 -2.92 -21.53
C PHE A 198 -22.80 -2.45 -22.98
N THR A 199 -24.05 -2.33 -23.41
CA THR A 199 -24.39 -1.77 -24.72
C THR A 199 -24.82 -0.32 -24.56
N LEU A 200 -24.02 0.61 -25.08
CA LEU A 200 -24.28 2.05 -25.02
C LEU A 200 -24.40 2.61 -26.44
N GLY A 201 -25.60 3.03 -26.83
CA GLY A 201 -25.87 3.53 -28.19
C GLY A 201 -25.54 2.50 -29.27
N GLY A 202 -25.86 1.21 -29.02
CA GLY A 202 -25.54 0.10 -29.92
C GLY A 202 -24.08 -0.37 -29.90
N ILE A 203 -23.19 0.31 -29.16
CA ILE A 203 -21.77 -0.05 -29.09
C ILE A 203 -21.50 -0.85 -27.81
N TYR A 204 -20.92 -2.03 -27.97
CA TYR A 204 -20.41 -2.85 -26.86
C TYR A 204 -19.23 -2.15 -26.17
N ARG A 205 -19.30 -2.02 -24.85
CA ARG A 205 -18.26 -1.41 -24.01
C ARG A 205 -17.97 -2.32 -22.81
N PRO A 206 -16.74 -2.83 -22.66
CA PRO A 206 -16.38 -3.62 -21.50
C PRO A 206 -16.26 -2.76 -20.24
N ALA A 207 -16.70 -3.32 -19.12
CA ALA A 207 -16.54 -2.75 -17.79
C ALA A 207 -16.19 -3.86 -16.80
N TYR A 208 -15.58 -3.48 -15.68
CA TYR A 208 -15.14 -4.41 -14.65
C TYR A 208 -15.90 -4.19 -13.36
N ARG A 209 -16.33 -5.26 -12.70
CA ARG A 209 -16.95 -5.19 -11.39
C ARG A 209 -15.95 -4.62 -10.39
N LEU A 210 -16.35 -3.60 -9.66
CA LEU A 210 -15.50 -2.93 -8.70
C LEU A 210 -15.50 -3.69 -7.37
N GLY A 211 -14.32 -3.89 -6.79
CA GLY A 211 -14.15 -4.56 -5.51
C GLY A 211 -12.85 -4.13 -4.81
N TYR A 212 -12.63 -4.65 -3.61
CA TYR A 212 -11.41 -4.45 -2.84
C TYR A 212 -11.11 -5.68 -1.98
N GLY A 213 -9.82 -5.99 -1.82
CA GLY A 213 -9.40 -7.03 -0.90
C GLY A 213 -9.40 -6.55 0.55
N SER A 214 -9.58 -7.47 1.48
CA SER A 214 -9.44 -7.23 2.92
C SER A 214 -8.16 -7.87 3.48
N LEU A 215 -7.82 -7.50 4.72
CA LEU A 215 -6.77 -8.16 5.51
C LEU A 215 -7.24 -9.48 6.18
N GLY A 216 -8.48 -9.90 5.91
CA GLY A 216 -9.04 -11.20 6.31
C GLY A 216 -9.01 -12.24 5.18
N GLY A 217 -8.25 -11.99 4.11
CA GLY A 217 -8.12 -12.93 2.99
C GLY A 217 -9.30 -12.94 2.02
N GLN A 218 -10.30 -12.08 2.18
CA GLN A 218 -11.49 -12.05 1.34
C GLN A 218 -11.47 -10.91 0.32
N LEU A 219 -12.22 -11.07 -0.77
CA LEU A 219 -12.51 -10.01 -1.73
C LEU A 219 -13.95 -9.56 -1.52
N GLU A 220 -14.15 -8.27 -1.32
CA GLU A 220 -15.46 -7.66 -1.21
C GLU A 220 -15.80 -6.94 -2.53
N TRP A 221 -16.98 -7.23 -3.07
CA TRP A 221 -17.50 -6.53 -4.23
C TRP A 221 -18.30 -5.33 -3.78
N VAL A 222 -18.09 -4.20 -4.43
CA VAL A 222 -18.80 -2.97 -4.07
C VAL A 222 -20.22 -3.00 -4.60
N ASN A 223 -21.15 -2.78 -3.68
CA ASN A 223 -22.54 -2.48 -3.97
C ASN A 223 -22.88 -1.11 -3.38
N ILE A 224 -23.90 -0.47 -3.95
CA ILE A 224 -24.51 0.75 -3.39
C ILE A 224 -25.95 0.48 -3.00
N SER A 225 -26.42 1.13 -1.94
CA SER A 225 -27.83 1.04 -1.56
C SER A 225 -28.69 1.79 -2.58
N ARG A 226 -29.88 1.26 -2.84
CA ARG A 226 -30.94 1.92 -3.62
C ARG A 226 -31.20 3.35 -3.15
N ASP A 227 -31.16 3.61 -1.85
CA ASP A 227 -31.44 4.92 -1.28
C ASP A 227 -30.45 5.99 -1.74
N GLN A 228 -29.21 5.60 -2.03
CA GLN A 228 -28.16 6.50 -2.51
C GLN A 228 -28.38 6.97 -3.96
N VAL A 229 -29.25 6.29 -4.71
CA VAL A 229 -29.49 6.55 -6.13
C VAL A 229 -30.98 6.54 -6.49
N LYS A 230 -31.87 6.74 -5.51
CA LYS A 230 -33.32 6.61 -5.64
C LYS A 230 -33.92 7.43 -6.79
N ASP A 231 -33.35 8.60 -7.09
CA ASP A 231 -33.85 9.48 -8.16
C ASP A 231 -33.51 8.94 -9.56
N HIS A 232 -32.51 8.05 -9.65
CA HIS A 232 -32.03 7.45 -10.90
C HIS A 232 -32.31 5.94 -11.01
N TYR A 233 -32.79 5.29 -9.94
CA TYR A 233 -33.10 3.85 -9.93
C TYR A 233 -34.55 3.57 -9.52
N LYS A 234 -35.30 2.97 -10.43
CA LYS A 234 -36.69 2.57 -10.22
C LYS A 234 -36.88 1.05 -10.05
N GLY A 235 -35.81 0.27 -10.07
CA GLY A 235 -35.90 -1.18 -9.90
C GLY A 235 -36.09 -1.60 -8.44
N GLU A 236 -36.15 -2.91 -8.21
CA GLU A 236 -36.55 -3.49 -6.92
C GLU A 236 -35.37 -3.88 -6.02
N LYS A 237 -34.15 -3.99 -6.56
CA LYS A 237 -32.98 -4.40 -5.79
C LYS A 237 -32.64 -3.40 -4.70
N GLN A 238 -32.37 -3.91 -3.50
CA GLN A 238 -31.92 -3.08 -2.38
C GLN A 238 -30.45 -2.64 -2.52
N GLU A 239 -29.65 -3.50 -3.16
CA GLU A 239 -28.25 -3.24 -3.45
C GLU A 239 -27.97 -3.36 -4.96
N ILE A 240 -27.19 -2.41 -5.48
CA ILE A 240 -26.86 -2.31 -6.90
C ILE A 240 -25.36 -2.52 -7.07
N GLU A 241 -24.99 -3.45 -7.94
CA GLU A 241 -23.59 -3.76 -8.22
C GLU A 241 -22.91 -2.60 -8.97
N VAL A 242 -21.65 -2.32 -8.61
CA VAL A 242 -20.85 -1.24 -9.21
C VAL A 242 -19.85 -1.78 -10.23
N PHE A 243 -19.84 -1.16 -11.40
CA PHE A 243 -18.92 -1.47 -12.50
C PHE A 243 -18.17 -0.22 -12.95
N ILE A 244 -16.94 -0.39 -13.44
CA ILE A 244 -16.11 0.69 -13.98
C ILE A 244 -15.59 0.36 -15.38
N GLN A 245 -15.78 1.27 -16.34
CA GLN A 245 -15.28 1.12 -17.70
C GLN A 245 -13.76 1.34 -17.78
N SER A 246 -13.10 0.63 -18.70
CA SER A 246 -11.70 0.90 -19.06
C SER A 246 -11.45 2.38 -19.40
N HIS A 247 -12.44 3.05 -20.00
CA HIS A 247 -12.35 4.47 -20.33
C HIS A 247 -12.18 5.35 -19.08
N ALA A 248 -12.93 5.08 -18.00
CA ALA A 248 -12.79 5.82 -16.75
C ALA A 248 -11.39 5.64 -16.14
N LEU A 249 -10.86 4.42 -16.17
CA LEU A 249 -9.50 4.11 -15.70
C LEU A 249 -8.41 4.80 -16.55
N HIS A 250 -8.63 4.94 -17.85
CA HIS A 250 -7.74 5.70 -18.72
C HIS A 250 -7.80 7.20 -18.42
N ARG A 251 -9.01 7.74 -18.29
CA ARG A 251 -9.24 9.17 -18.00
C ARG A 251 -8.61 9.58 -16.67
N ILE A 252 -8.73 8.80 -15.61
CA ILE A 252 -8.09 9.15 -14.35
C ILE A 252 -6.56 9.23 -14.49
N LYS A 253 -5.95 8.35 -15.28
CA LYS A 253 -4.50 8.39 -15.58
C LYS A 253 -4.10 9.62 -16.39
N GLU A 254 -4.89 10.00 -17.39
CA GLU A 254 -4.63 11.22 -18.18
C GLU A 254 -4.74 12.52 -17.37
N ARG A 255 -5.67 12.55 -16.41
CA ARG A 255 -6.05 13.74 -15.65
C ARG A 255 -5.23 13.91 -14.38
N LEU A 256 -4.88 12.79 -13.75
CA LEU A 256 -3.98 12.76 -12.59
C LEU A 256 -2.56 12.34 -13.05
N ASP A 257 -2.07 13.03 -14.08
CA ASP A 257 -0.85 12.76 -14.84
C ASP A 257 0.47 12.86 -14.04
N TYR A 258 0.39 13.31 -12.79
CA TYR A 258 1.51 13.28 -11.86
C TYR A 258 1.69 11.92 -11.15
N PHE A 259 0.64 11.10 -11.09
CA PHE A 259 0.67 9.79 -10.44
C PHE A 259 0.97 8.67 -11.44
N ASN A 260 1.81 7.73 -11.02
CA ASN A 260 2.01 6.49 -11.76
C ASN A 260 0.88 5.49 -11.50
N ASP A 261 0.85 4.41 -12.28
CA ASP A 261 -0.21 3.39 -12.19
C ASP A 261 -0.34 2.78 -10.78
N ILE A 262 0.77 2.66 -10.03
CA ILE A 262 0.77 2.10 -8.68
C ILE A 262 0.03 3.02 -7.71
N LEU A 263 0.35 4.32 -7.73
CA LEU A 263 -0.32 5.31 -6.89
C LEU A 263 -1.78 5.50 -7.30
N LEU A 264 -2.09 5.46 -8.60
CA LEU A 264 -3.46 5.52 -9.09
C LEU A 264 -4.29 4.33 -8.59
N ASN A 265 -3.74 3.11 -8.66
CA ASN A 265 -4.40 1.93 -8.09
C ASN A 265 -4.73 2.10 -6.61
N TYR A 266 -3.81 2.67 -5.83
CA TYR A 266 -4.02 2.95 -4.41
C TYR A 266 -5.16 3.93 -4.17
N TRP A 267 -5.22 5.03 -4.93
CA TRP A 267 -6.30 6.00 -4.79
C TRP A 267 -7.64 5.44 -5.27
N ILE A 268 -7.65 4.68 -6.37
CA ILE A 268 -8.85 3.96 -6.82
C ILE A 268 -9.34 3.03 -5.72
N PHE A 269 -8.45 2.26 -5.11
CA PHE A 269 -8.76 1.34 -4.02
C PHE A 269 -9.39 2.07 -2.83
N TRP A 270 -8.80 3.18 -2.37
CA TRP A 270 -9.35 3.97 -1.26
C TRP A 270 -10.72 4.57 -1.56
N ASN A 271 -10.91 5.13 -2.76
CA ASN A 271 -12.20 5.67 -3.18
C ASN A 271 -13.25 4.57 -3.39
N THR A 272 -12.81 3.34 -3.69
CA THR A 272 -13.68 2.17 -3.80
C THR A 272 -14.21 1.74 -2.43
N ILE A 273 -13.35 1.69 -1.41
CA ILE A 273 -13.76 1.36 -0.03
C ILE A 273 -14.68 2.45 0.53
N LYS A 274 -14.37 3.71 0.26
CA LYS A 274 -15.11 4.88 0.77
C LYS A 274 -16.23 5.34 -0.17
N LEU A 275 -16.73 4.49 -1.07
CA LEU A 275 -17.67 4.90 -2.12
C LEU A 275 -18.99 5.43 -1.50
N LYS A 276 -19.07 6.75 -1.35
CA LYS A 276 -20.12 7.50 -0.66
C LYS A 276 -20.31 8.86 -1.34
N GLY A 277 -21.32 9.61 -0.91
CA GLY A 277 -21.55 10.98 -1.38
C GLY A 277 -21.95 11.07 -2.85
N ILE A 278 -22.67 10.06 -3.36
CA ILE A 278 -23.19 10.07 -4.72
C ILE A 278 -24.18 11.23 -4.83
N GLN A 279 -23.95 12.12 -5.79
CA GLN A 279 -24.81 13.26 -6.04
C GLN A 279 -25.41 13.19 -7.46
N SER A 280 -26.68 13.53 -7.56
CA SER A 280 -27.34 13.73 -8.86
C SER A 280 -26.89 15.08 -9.43
N TYR A 281 -26.39 15.08 -10.67
CA TYR A 281 -26.02 16.31 -11.34
C TYR A 281 -26.35 16.23 -12.83
N LYS A 282 -27.30 17.07 -13.26
CA LYS A 282 -27.95 16.94 -14.58
C LYS A 282 -28.54 15.52 -14.71
N ASP A 283 -28.25 14.80 -15.79
CA ASP A 283 -28.81 13.46 -16.05
C ASP A 283 -27.88 12.30 -15.64
N TYR A 284 -26.85 12.55 -14.82
CA TYR A 284 -25.92 11.51 -14.37
C TYR A 284 -25.59 11.65 -12.88
N LEU A 285 -25.03 10.57 -12.35
CA LEU A 285 -24.54 10.49 -10.98
C LEU A 285 -23.06 10.89 -10.96
N LEU A 286 -22.67 11.69 -9.99
CA LEU A 286 -21.29 12.02 -9.71
C LEU A 286 -20.88 11.40 -8.38
N ILE A 287 -19.78 10.64 -8.40
CA ILE A 287 -19.18 10.07 -7.20
C ILE A 287 -17.87 10.81 -6.96
N PRO A 288 -17.71 11.54 -5.84
CA PRO A 288 -16.48 12.25 -5.54
C PRO A 288 -15.27 11.31 -5.57
N PHE A 289 -14.17 11.80 -6.14
CA PHE A 289 -12.89 11.12 -6.13
C PHE A 289 -11.86 11.99 -5.41
N GLU A 290 -11.29 11.44 -4.35
CA GLU A 290 -10.42 12.16 -3.43
C GLU A 290 -9.00 11.58 -3.42
N VAL A 291 -8.02 12.48 -3.25
CA VAL A 291 -6.61 12.15 -3.06
C VAL A 291 -6.16 12.96 -1.84
N PHE A 292 -5.60 12.31 -0.81
CA PHE A 292 -5.28 12.95 0.47
C PHE A 292 -6.48 13.70 1.10
N ASP A 293 -7.68 13.09 1.02
CA ASP A 293 -8.94 13.68 1.47
C ASP A 293 -9.27 15.04 0.80
N ILE A 294 -8.63 15.33 -0.34
CA ILE A 294 -8.93 16.47 -1.21
C ILE A 294 -9.65 15.95 -2.44
N LYS A 295 -10.84 16.47 -2.71
CA LYS A 295 -11.59 16.15 -3.93
C LYS A 295 -10.83 16.66 -5.15
N VAL A 296 -10.52 15.76 -6.08
CA VAL A 296 -9.79 16.08 -7.33
C VAL A 296 -10.62 15.89 -8.58
N GLY A 297 -11.78 15.25 -8.45
CA GLY A 297 -12.70 15.05 -9.55
C GLY A 297 -13.87 14.19 -9.13
N TYR A 298 -14.53 13.62 -10.13
CA TYR A 298 -15.66 12.73 -9.94
C TYR A 298 -15.56 11.55 -10.89
N PHE A 299 -16.00 10.39 -10.44
CA PHE A 299 -16.47 9.36 -11.35
C PHE A 299 -17.88 9.71 -11.82
N ALA A 300 -18.06 9.85 -13.12
CA ALA A 300 -19.37 10.03 -13.74
C ALA A 300 -19.99 8.66 -14.01
N ALA A 301 -21.18 8.44 -13.46
CA ALA A 301 -21.87 7.16 -13.48
C ALA A 301 -23.32 7.29 -13.94
N THR A 302 -23.86 6.19 -14.46
CA THR A 302 -25.26 6.04 -14.84
C THR A 302 -25.75 4.67 -14.44
N ILE A 303 -27.05 4.51 -14.26
CA ILE A 303 -27.66 3.20 -14.00
C ILE A 303 -28.09 2.58 -15.32
N LEU A 304 -27.63 1.37 -15.58
CA LEU A 304 -27.94 0.60 -16.79
C LEU A 304 -28.05 -0.89 -16.43
N ASP A 305 -29.09 -1.56 -16.92
CA ASP A 305 -29.35 -2.99 -16.65
C ASP A 305 -29.27 -3.35 -15.16
N GLU A 306 -29.88 -2.50 -14.33
CA GLU A 306 -29.86 -2.58 -12.86
C GLU A 306 -28.47 -2.63 -12.22
N LYS A 307 -27.48 -1.98 -12.85
CA LYS A 307 -26.10 -1.85 -12.37
C LYS A 307 -25.69 -0.39 -12.41
N LEU A 308 -24.85 0.04 -11.47
CA LEU A 308 -24.22 1.34 -11.55
C LEU A 308 -22.95 1.22 -12.39
N LEU A 309 -22.92 1.93 -13.52
CA LEU A 309 -21.80 1.95 -14.45
C LEU A 309 -21.06 3.28 -14.35
N ILE A 310 -19.83 3.25 -13.83
CA ILE A 310 -18.87 4.35 -13.91
C ILE A 310 -18.30 4.40 -15.32
N ARG A 311 -18.63 5.46 -16.06
CA ARG A 311 -18.33 5.61 -17.50
C ARG A 311 -17.05 6.39 -17.76
N SER A 312 -16.78 7.39 -16.93
CA SER A 312 -15.64 8.29 -17.10
C SER A 312 -15.16 8.82 -15.76
N PHE A 313 -13.94 9.35 -15.76
CA PHE A 313 -13.44 10.23 -14.71
C PHE A 313 -13.47 11.67 -15.24
N LEU A 314 -14.01 12.58 -14.44
CA LEU A 314 -14.10 14.01 -14.73
C LEU A 314 -13.25 14.76 -13.70
N PHE A 315 -12.20 15.44 -14.17
CA PHE A 315 -11.44 16.34 -13.31
C PHE A 315 -12.30 17.55 -12.93
N LEU A 316 -12.04 18.20 -11.78
CA LEU A 316 -12.93 19.24 -11.26
C LEU A 316 -13.21 20.40 -12.22
N THR A 317 -12.30 20.73 -13.13
CA THR A 317 -12.48 21.82 -14.11
C THR A 317 -13.26 21.40 -15.37
N HIS A 318 -13.69 20.14 -15.47
CA HIS A 318 -14.45 19.65 -16.61
C HIS A 318 -15.85 20.31 -16.65
N SER A 319 -16.35 20.67 -17.84
CA SER A 319 -17.69 21.31 -18.03
C SER A 319 -18.90 20.38 -17.76
N SER A 320 -18.71 19.35 -16.95
CA SER A 320 -19.71 18.37 -16.53
C SER A 320 -19.56 18.08 -15.04
N THR A 321 -18.99 19.05 -14.32
CA THR A 321 -18.89 19.07 -12.86
C THR A 321 -19.44 20.41 -12.40
N PRO A 322 -19.96 20.50 -11.16
CA PRO A 322 -20.41 21.76 -10.58
C PRO A 322 -19.31 22.84 -10.60
N GLU A 323 -18.08 22.47 -10.26
CA GLU A 323 -16.94 23.39 -10.20
C GLU A 323 -16.51 23.88 -11.60
N GLY A 324 -16.57 23.02 -12.61
CA GLY A 324 -16.22 23.38 -13.98
C GLY A 324 -17.26 24.29 -14.63
N ASP A 325 -18.55 24.07 -14.35
CA ASP A 325 -19.62 24.98 -14.79
C ASP A 325 -19.47 26.35 -14.13
N LYS A 326 -19.19 26.40 -12.83
CA LYS A 326 -18.92 27.66 -12.12
C LYS A 326 -17.67 28.38 -12.64
N LEU A 327 -16.60 27.65 -12.95
CA LEU A 327 -15.40 28.22 -13.57
C LEU A 327 -15.72 28.84 -14.94
N LYS A 328 -16.53 28.15 -15.75
CA LYS A 328 -16.98 28.67 -17.04
C LYS A 328 -17.81 29.94 -16.89
N GLU A 329 -18.71 30.00 -15.92
CA GLU A 329 -19.51 31.21 -15.63
C GLU A 329 -18.62 32.41 -15.27
N LEU A 330 -17.57 32.18 -14.47
CA LEU A 330 -16.65 33.24 -14.02
C LEU A 330 -15.68 33.72 -15.11
N THR A 331 -15.27 32.84 -16.03
CA THR A 331 -14.14 33.10 -16.95
C THR A 331 -14.52 33.10 -18.43
N GLY A 332 -15.70 32.58 -18.78
CA GLY A 332 -16.10 32.31 -20.16
C GLY A 332 -15.38 31.12 -20.81
N LEU A 333 -14.47 30.43 -20.11
CA LEU A 333 -13.67 29.34 -20.68
C LEU A 333 -14.55 28.16 -21.11
N GLY A 334 -14.49 27.83 -22.39
CA GLY A 334 -15.15 26.66 -22.96
C GLY A 334 -14.35 25.37 -22.74
N LYS A 335 -14.97 24.24 -23.09
CA LYS A 335 -14.33 22.91 -23.02
C LYS A 335 -13.01 22.85 -23.79
N TYR A 336 -12.93 23.49 -24.95
CA TYR A 336 -11.72 23.51 -25.77
C TYR A 336 -10.60 24.32 -25.11
N ASP A 337 -10.93 25.44 -24.48
CA ASP A 337 -9.97 26.28 -23.77
C ASP A 337 -9.40 25.53 -22.55
N VAL A 338 -10.27 24.88 -21.77
CA VAL A 338 -9.86 24.06 -20.61
C VAL A 338 -8.82 23.02 -21.01
N SER A 339 -9.03 22.34 -22.14
CA SER A 339 -8.11 21.33 -22.65
C SER A 339 -6.85 21.93 -23.26
N TYR A 340 -6.98 23.04 -24.00
CA TYR A 340 -5.88 23.77 -24.62
C TYR A 340 -4.87 24.26 -23.56
N TRP A 341 -5.37 24.89 -22.50
CA TRP A 341 -4.58 25.36 -21.36
C TRP A 341 -4.19 24.24 -20.39
N ARG A 342 -4.64 23.01 -20.63
CA ARG A 342 -4.41 21.83 -19.77
C ARG A 342 -4.82 22.04 -18.32
N ILE A 343 -5.78 22.94 -18.06
CA ILE A 343 -6.34 23.15 -16.72
C ILE A 343 -7.27 21.99 -16.31
N ASP A 344 -7.41 20.98 -17.16
CA ASP A 344 -8.00 19.67 -16.89
C ASP A 344 -6.98 18.62 -16.39
N ARG A 345 -5.79 19.03 -15.96
CA ARG A 345 -4.75 18.12 -15.46
C ARG A 345 -4.19 18.56 -14.12
N TYR A 346 -3.88 17.57 -13.28
CA TYR A 346 -3.29 17.80 -11.96
C TYR A 346 -1.90 18.46 -12.04
N SER A 347 -1.06 18.10 -13.02
CA SER A 347 0.25 18.73 -13.22
C SER A 347 0.21 20.26 -13.35
N THR A 348 -0.84 20.81 -13.96
CA THR A 348 -1.05 22.26 -14.09
C THR A 348 -1.22 22.93 -12.72
N PHE A 349 -1.99 22.32 -11.82
CA PHE A 349 -2.15 22.79 -10.44
C PHE A 349 -0.91 22.59 -9.60
N MET A 350 0.00 21.68 -9.95
CA MET A 350 1.30 21.57 -9.29
C MET A 350 2.28 22.65 -9.72
N GLY A 351 2.20 23.12 -10.98
CA GLY A 351 3.11 24.10 -11.55
C GLY A 351 2.74 25.58 -11.34
N LEU A 352 1.48 25.90 -11.06
CA LEU A 352 0.99 27.29 -10.96
C LEU A 352 1.66 28.11 -9.83
N LYS A 353 2.51 29.08 -10.15
CA LYS A 353 3.08 29.93 -9.09
C LYS A 353 2.07 30.98 -8.62
N GLU A 354 1.39 30.68 -7.50
CA GLU A 354 0.29 31.50 -6.97
C GLU A 354 0.69 32.96 -6.73
N LYS A 355 1.93 33.21 -6.30
CA LYS A 355 2.46 34.57 -6.08
C LYS A 355 2.57 35.39 -7.36
N GLU A 356 2.75 34.73 -8.51
CA GLU A 356 2.87 35.38 -9.82
C GLU A 356 1.48 35.64 -10.44
N TYR A 357 0.43 34.92 -10.01
CA TYR A 357 -0.92 35.00 -10.59
C TYR A 357 -2.04 35.07 -9.53
N PRO A 358 -2.07 36.11 -8.67
CA PRO A 358 -3.04 36.21 -7.57
C PRO A 358 -4.50 36.25 -8.04
N HIS A 359 -4.78 36.89 -9.19
CA HIS A 359 -6.13 36.94 -9.74
C HIS A 359 -6.64 35.55 -10.18
N LEU A 360 -5.77 34.72 -10.76
CA LEU A 360 -6.13 33.37 -11.16
C LEU A 360 -6.41 32.47 -9.95
N LYS A 361 -5.66 32.64 -8.86
CA LYS A 361 -5.92 31.96 -7.59
C LYS A 361 -7.31 32.33 -7.04
N GLU A 362 -7.68 33.60 -7.09
CA GLU A 362 -8.99 34.07 -6.63
C GLU A 362 -10.13 33.47 -7.47
N LEU A 363 -10.00 33.45 -8.80
CA LEU A 363 -10.98 32.80 -9.68
C LEU A 363 -11.15 31.31 -9.35
N PHE A 364 -10.05 30.59 -9.09
CA PHE A 364 -10.12 29.19 -8.70
C PHE A 364 -10.77 29.00 -7.32
N SER A 365 -10.51 29.89 -6.36
CA SER A 365 -11.18 29.87 -5.06
C SER A 365 -12.69 30.07 -5.19
N GLN A 366 -13.10 31.07 -5.98
CA GLN A 366 -14.52 31.33 -6.24
C GLN A 366 -15.19 30.16 -6.96
N ALA A 367 -14.48 29.45 -7.84
CA ALA A 367 -14.96 28.24 -8.49
C ALA A 367 -15.00 26.99 -7.58
N GLY A 368 -14.51 27.06 -6.34
CA GLY A 368 -14.45 25.91 -5.41
C GLY A 368 -13.26 24.98 -5.65
N LEU A 369 -12.19 25.47 -6.28
CA LEU A 369 -11.01 24.71 -6.68
C LEU A 369 -9.80 24.96 -5.76
N GLN A 370 -9.94 25.75 -4.69
CA GLN A 370 -8.81 26.16 -3.85
C GLN A 370 -8.08 24.98 -3.19
N ASP A 371 -8.79 23.90 -2.87
CA ASP A 371 -8.19 22.76 -2.18
C ASP A 371 -7.21 21.98 -3.05
N LEU A 372 -7.30 22.10 -4.39
CA LEU A 372 -6.33 21.52 -5.31
C LEU A 372 -4.90 22.04 -5.07
N PHE A 373 -4.74 23.25 -4.54
CA PHE A 373 -3.42 23.81 -4.23
C PHE A 373 -2.75 23.12 -3.03
N LYS A 374 -3.54 22.59 -2.09
CA LYS A 374 -3.03 21.86 -0.91
C LYS A 374 -2.33 20.56 -1.30
N LEU A 375 -2.68 19.99 -2.46
CA LEU A 375 -2.04 18.78 -2.97
C LEU A 375 -0.53 18.91 -3.17
N ARG A 376 -0.02 20.15 -3.33
CA ARG A 376 1.42 20.44 -3.44
C ARG A 376 2.23 20.05 -2.22
N GLU A 377 1.64 20.26 -1.04
CA GLU A 377 2.24 19.92 0.25
C GLU A 377 2.53 18.42 0.33
N PHE A 378 1.71 17.62 -0.35
CA PHE A 378 1.87 16.17 -0.47
C PHE A 378 2.72 15.74 -1.67
N GLY A 379 2.75 16.52 -2.76
CA GLY A 379 3.56 16.27 -3.95
C GLY A 379 5.08 16.31 -3.69
N HIS A 380 5.53 17.18 -2.78
CA HIS A 380 6.92 17.20 -2.29
C HIS A 380 7.24 16.04 -1.33
N SER A 381 6.21 15.34 -0.83
CA SER A 381 6.33 14.09 -0.06
C SER A 381 6.36 12.82 -0.92
N ARG A 382 6.76 12.92 -2.21
CA ARG A 382 7.13 11.74 -3.04
C ARG A 382 8.08 10.80 -2.30
N ASP A 383 8.94 11.33 -1.43
CA ASP A 383 9.88 10.59 -0.60
C ASP A 383 9.24 9.90 0.63
N LYS A 384 8.04 10.31 1.07
CA LYS A 384 7.42 9.83 2.31
C LYS A 384 6.40 8.71 2.12
N LEU A 385 5.65 8.70 1.01
CA LEU A 385 4.59 7.69 0.78
C LEU A 385 5.11 6.42 0.10
N LEU A 386 6.22 6.52 -0.61
CA LEU A 386 6.92 5.37 -1.17
C LEU A 386 8.40 5.54 -0.81
N ALA A 387 8.92 4.69 0.07
CA ALA A 387 10.36 4.43 0.06
C ALA A 387 10.68 3.84 -1.33
N ASN A 388 11.07 4.70 -2.26
CA ASN A 388 10.80 4.58 -3.68
C ASN A 388 11.30 3.23 -4.27
N PRO A 389 10.41 2.29 -4.61
CA PRO A 389 10.79 1.06 -5.31
C PRO A 389 11.44 1.33 -6.66
N PHE A 390 11.16 2.51 -7.25
CA PHE A 390 11.70 2.93 -8.54
C PHE A 390 13.15 3.40 -8.48
N ASP A 391 13.68 3.89 -7.35
CA ASP A 391 15.11 4.23 -7.28
C ASP A 391 15.97 2.97 -7.50
N GLU A 392 15.50 1.81 -7.03
CA GLU A 392 16.16 0.52 -7.27
C GLU A 392 15.82 -0.09 -8.64
N LEU A 393 14.60 0.12 -9.18
CA LEU A 393 14.29 -0.30 -10.55
C LEU A 393 15.09 0.52 -11.57
N MET A 394 15.25 1.82 -11.35
CA MET A 394 16.11 2.69 -12.14
C MET A 394 17.58 2.33 -11.93
N ALA A 395 18.04 2.08 -10.69
CA ALA A 395 19.39 1.56 -10.46
C ALA A 395 19.61 0.14 -11.03
N PHE A 396 18.57 -0.67 -11.18
CA PHE A 396 18.62 -2.00 -11.81
C PHE A 396 18.64 -1.90 -13.34
N LEU A 397 17.83 -1.01 -13.93
CA LEU A 397 17.82 -0.71 -15.37
C LEU A 397 19.10 0.02 -15.79
N GLU A 398 19.66 0.89 -14.95
CA GLU A 398 20.97 1.51 -15.15
C GLU A 398 22.11 0.50 -14.98
N ARG A 399 22.02 -0.44 -14.03
CA ARG A 399 22.97 -1.57 -13.95
C ARG A 399 22.87 -2.48 -15.16
N GLY A 400 21.67 -2.70 -15.70
CA GLY A 400 21.45 -3.43 -16.95
C GLY A 400 22.02 -2.72 -18.17
N ARG A 401 21.90 -1.39 -18.26
CA ARG A 401 22.53 -0.58 -19.33
C ARG A 401 24.04 -0.45 -19.19
N LYS A 402 24.57 -0.48 -17.97
CA LYS A 402 26.03 -0.46 -17.71
C LYS A 402 26.67 -1.84 -17.83
N ALA A 403 25.91 -2.94 -17.88
CA ALA A 403 26.46 -4.29 -17.97
C ALA A 403 27.20 -4.54 -19.30
N GLU A 404 26.73 -3.99 -20.42
CA GLU A 404 27.45 -4.06 -21.71
C GLU A 404 28.74 -3.23 -21.69
N VAL A 405 28.70 -2.02 -21.11
CA VAL A 405 29.86 -1.12 -21.01
C VAL A 405 30.91 -1.62 -20.00
N VAL A 406 30.48 -2.29 -18.93
CA VAL A 406 31.38 -2.90 -17.94
C VAL A 406 32.00 -4.18 -18.48
N GLN A 407 31.27 -5.00 -19.25
CA GLN A 407 31.84 -6.16 -19.92
C GLN A 407 32.85 -5.77 -21.00
N GLU A 408 32.59 -4.71 -21.77
CA GLU A 408 33.52 -4.23 -22.79
C GLU A 408 34.78 -3.62 -22.17
N LYS A 409 34.66 -2.86 -21.08
CA LYS A 409 35.80 -2.31 -20.34
C LYS A 409 36.62 -3.41 -19.63
N GLU A 410 35.97 -4.38 -18.98
CA GLU A 410 36.65 -5.52 -18.35
C GLU A 410 37.31 -6.45 -19.39
N TRP A 411 36.75 -6.55 -20.60
CA TRP A 411 37.35 -7.29 -21.72
C TRP A 411 38.55 -6.57 -22.34
N MET A 412 38.49 -5.23 -22.46
CA MET A 412 39.62 -4.42 -22.94
C MET A 412 40.76 -4.36 -21.91
N ASP A 413 40.43 -4.21 -20.63
CA ASP A 413 41.41 -4.30 -19.53
C ASP A 413 42.04 -5.70 -19.44
N PHE A 414 41.31 -6.76 -19.82
CA PHE A 414 41.84 -8.14 -19.92
C PHE A 414 42.78 -8.33 -21.12
N LEU A 415 42.54 -7.63 -22.24
CA LEU A 415 43.38 -7.67 -23.43
C LEU A 415 44.66 -6.81 -23.32
N GLU A 416 44.70 -5.81 -22.42
CA GLU A 416 45.91 -5.04 -22.14
C GLU A 416 46.88 -5.75 -21.19
N PHE A 417 46.44 -6.83 -20.53
CA PHE A 417 47.25 -7.64 -19.60
C PHE A 417 47.58 -9.06 -20.12
N ALA A 418 47.21 -9.38 -21.36
CA ALA A 418 47.59 -10.60 -22.08
C ALA A 418 48.55 -10.25 -23.23
#